data_AF-A0A258EBF8-F1
#
_entry.id   AF-A0A258EBF8-F1
#
_cell.length_a   1.000
_cell.length_b   1.000
_cell.length_c   1.000
_cell.angle_alpha   90.00
_cell.angle_beta   90.00
_cell.angle_gamma   90.00
#
_symmetry.space_group_name_H-M   'P 1'
#
loop_
_entity.id
_entity.type
_entity.pdbx_description
1 polymer ?
#
loop_
_entity_poly.entity_id
_entity_poly.type
_entity_poly.pdbx_seq_one_letter_code
_entity_poly.pdbx_strand_id
1 'polypeptide(L)'
;MGEAVEATVRLGFRRVLTSDGATGAGAGTGWIAALAARAAGPIAVKPGSGVTQATAALLKGLGITQFHAPCSASTPVGGRWVGPGHAPAIRRQTAADLVPALRQALA
;
A
#
# COMPACT_ATOMS: atom_id res chain seq x y z
N MET A 1 -14.06 -12.86 -1.83
CA MET A 1 -13.01 -12.30 -0.96
C MET A 1 -13.13 -12.72 0.51
N GLY A 2 -14.34 -12.89 1.08
CA GLY A 2 -14.50 -13.48 2.43
C GLY A 2 -13.81 -14.84 2.56
N GLU A 3 -14.02 -15.73 1.59
CA GLU A 3 -13.36 -17.05 1.56
C GLU A 3 -11.82 -16.96 1.52
N ALA A 4 -11.26 -15.99 0.81
CA ALA A 4 -9.82 -15.79 0.72
C ALA A 4 -9.22 -15.32 2.06
N VAL A 5 -9.93 -14.42 2.76
CA VAL A 5 -9.53 -13.97 4.10
C VAL A 5 -9.60 -15.12 5.11
N GLU A 6 -10.68 -15.90 5.09
CA GLU A 6 -10.80 -17.09 5.93
C GLU A 6 -9.70 -18.12 5.64
N ALA A 7 -9.37 -18.34 4.36
CA ALA A 7 -8.27 -19.21 3.98
C ALA A 7 -6.94 -18.69 4.53
N THR A 8 -6.68 -17.38 4.46
CA THR A 8 -5.45 -16.81 5.04
C THR A 8 -5.38 -16.96 6.56
N VAL A 9 -6.52 -16.87 7.26
CA VAL A 9 -6.59 -17.15 8.70
C VAL A 9 -6.28 -18.62 8.98
N ARG A 10 -6.90 -19.55 8.25
CA ARG A 10 -6.66 -21.00 8.39
C ARG A 10 -5.20 -21.39 8.14
N LEU A 11 -4.54 -20.70 7.21
CA LEU A 11 -3.12 -20.91 6.89
C LEU A 11 -2.15 -20.22 7.88
N GLY A 12 -2.66 -19.51 8.88
CA GLY A 12 -1.84 -18.87 9.92
C GLY A 12 -1.19 -17.54 9.49
N PHE A 13 -1.68 -16.90 8.43
CA PHE A 13 -1.17 -15.58 8.04
C PHE A 13 -1.60 -14.51 9.03
N ARG A 14 -0.65 -13.63 9.38
CA ARG A 14 -0.89 -12.55 10.35
C ARG A 14 -1.46 -11.28 9.71
N ARG A 15 -1.33 -11.14 8.39
CA ARG A 15 -1.79 -9.95 7.65
C ARG A 15 -1.89 -10.17 6.14
N VAL A 16 -2.80 -9.44 5.50
CA VAL A 16 -3.01 -9.44 4.04
C VAL A 16 -2.75 -8.05 3.43
N LEU A 17 -2.06 -8.00 2.29
CA LEU A 17 -1.85 -6.79 1.50
C LEU A 17 -2.93 -6.71 0.41
N THR A 18 -3.70 -5.62 0.36
CA THR A 18 -4.81 -5.51 -0.62
C THR A 18 -5.05 -4.08 -1.09
N SER A 19 -5.38 -3.90 -2.36
CA SER A 19 -6.02 -2.69 -2.91
C SER A 19 -7.53 -2.88 -3.12
N ASP A 20 -8.04 -4.03 -2.70
CA ASP A 20 -9.38 -4.54 -2.97
C ASP A 20 -9.73 -4.64 -4.47
N GLY A 21 -8.77 -5.03 -5.31
CA GLY A 21 -9.00 -5.17 -6.75
C GLY A 21 -9.23 -3.85 -7.48
N ALA A 22 -9.23 -2.72 -6.77
CA ALA A 22 -9.26 -1.39 -7.37
C ALA A 22 -7.88 -1.00 -7.91
N THR A 23 -7.86 -0.05 -8.85
CA THR A 23 -6.64 0.53 -9.45
C THR A 23 -5.73 1.20 -8.41
N GLY A 24 -6.26 1.53 -7.23
CA GLY A 24 -5.51 1.93 -6.05
C GLY A 24 -6.36 1.93 -4.78
N ALA A 25 -5.70 1.88 -3.61
CA ALA A 25 -6.33 1.82 -2.29
C ALA A 25 -7.31 2.97 -2.01
N GLY A 26 -7.11 4.14 -2.63
CA GLY A 26 -8.02 5.28 -2.51
C GLY A 26 -9.42 5.03 -3.09
N ALA A 27 -9.54 4.19 -4.13
CA ALA A 27 -10.81 3.82 -4.73
C ALA A 27 -11.54 2.70 -3.97
N GLY A 28 -10.83 1.95 -3.12
CA GLY A 28 -11.35 0.82 -2.34
C GLY A 28 -11.60 1.11 -0.86
N THR A 29 -11.61 2.37 -0.42
CA THR A 29 -11.56 2.74 1.02
C THR A 29 -12.72 2.18 1.85
N GLY A 30 -13.95 2.29 1.35
CA GLY A 30 -15.13 1.77 2.06
C GLY A 30 -15.10 0.25 2.22
N TRP A 31 -14.63 -0.46 1.20
CA TRP A 31 -14.57 -1.91 1.23
C TRP A 31 -13.41 -2.41 2.09
N ILE A 32 -12.25 -1.76 2.02
CA ILE A 32 -11.11 -2.01 2.92
C ILE A 32 -11.53 -1.85 4.39
N ALA A 33 -12.30 -0.82 4.73
CA ALA A 33 -12.82 -0.63 6.07
C ALA A 33 -13.79 -1.74 6.48
N ALA A 34 -14.71 -2.13 5.59
CA ALA A 34 -15.62 -3.25 5.81
C ALA A 34 -14.86 -4.58 6.01
N LEU A 35 -13.79 -4.81 5.24
CA LEU A 35 -12.94 -5.99 5.39
C LEU A 35 -12.20 -5.98 6.73
N ALA A 36 -11.63 -4.84 7.13
CA ALA A 36 -10.93 -4.72 8.40
C ALA A 36 -11.86 -4.94 9.59
N ALA A 37 -13.08 -4.40 9.53
CA ALA A 37 -14.13 -4.63 10.53
C ALA A 37 -14.58 -6.10 10.58
N ARG A 38 -14.67 -6.78 9.44
CA ARG A 38 -15.00 -8.22 9.38
C ARG A 38 -13.85 -9.11 9.82
N ALA A 39 -12.61 -8.70 9.60
CA ALA A 39 -11.45 -9.43 10.03
C ALA A 39 -11.39 -9.41 11.56
N ALA A 40 -11.48 -8.25 12.24
CA ALA A 40 -11.63 -8.14 13.70
C ALA A 40 -10.75 -9.09 14.57
N GLY A 41 -9.45 -9.22 14.25
CA GLY A 41 -8.46 -9.82 15.16
C GLY A 41 -7.58 -10.96 14.64
N PRO A 42 -8.08 -11.99 13.92
CA PRO A 42 -7.29 -13.11 13.45
C PRO A 42 -6.34 -12.76 12.30
N ILE A 43 -6.61 -11.68 11.55
CA ILE A 43 -5.72 -11.20 10.48
C ILE A 43 -5.81 -9.68 10.32
N ALA A 44 -4.67 -8.99 10.19
CA ALA A 44 -4.65 -7.55 9.92
C ALA A 44 -4.78 -7.24 8.41
N VAL A 45 -5.62 -6.27 8.06
CA VAL A 45 -5.76 -5.77 6.69
C VAL A 45 -4.77 -4.62 6.48
N LYS A 46 -3.90 -4.75 5.48
CA LYS A 46 -2.90 -3.74 5.11
C LYS A 46 -3.19 -3.20 3.71
N PRO A 47 -3.72 -1.98 3.57
CA PRO A 47 -3.96 -1.37 2.26
C PRO A 47 -2.65 -1.17 1.50
N GLY A 48 -2.71 -1.39 0.18
CA GLY A 48 -1.57 -1.23 -0.73
C GLY A 48 -1.98 -0.78 -2.12
N SER A 49 -0.98 -0.47 -2.95
CA SER A 49 -1.13 0.14 -4.28
C SER A 49 -1.74 1.55 -4.24
N GLY A 50 -0.92 2.57 -4.49
CA GLY A 50 -1.40 3.95 -4.55
C GLY A 50 -1.76 4.60 -3.20
N VAL A 51 -1.26 4.06 -2.08
CA VAL A 51 -1.39 4.73 -0.77
C VAL A 51 -0.55 6.02 -0.78
N THR A 52 -1.25 7.15 -0.76
CA THR A 52 -0.73 8.51 -0.55
C THR A 52 -0.98 8.96 0.89
N GLN A 53 -0.38 10.09 1.29
CA GLN A 53 -0.62 10.73 2.59
C GLN A 53 -2.12 10.95 2.85
N ALA A 54 -2.85 11.46 1.85
CA ALA A 54 -4.28 11.73 1.97
C ALA A 54 -5.09 10.44 2.18
N THR A 55 -4.83 9.39 1.39
CA THR A 55 -5.54 8.11 1.54
C THR A 55 -5.18 7.41 2.84
N ALA A 56 -3.93 7.54 3.31
CA ALA A 56 -3.47 6.96 4.56
C ALA A 56 -4.18 7.60 5.77
N ALA A 57 -4.30 8.93 5.78
CA ALA A 57 -5.03 9.66 6.83
C ALA A 57 -6.51 9.25 6.87
N LEU A 58 -7.17 9.15 5.70
CA LEU A 58 -8.56 8.70 5.59
C LEU A 58 -8.73 7.29 6.14
N LEU A 59 -7.93 6.33 5.66
CA LEU A 59 -8.00 4.93 6.08
C LEU A 59 -7.66 4.74 7.56
N LYS A 60 -6.74 5.55 8.11
CA LYS A 60 -6.48 5.61 9.55
C LYS A 60 -7.74 6.01 10.33
N GLY A 61 -8.47 7.03 9.86
CA GLY A 61 -9.76 7.43 10.43
C GLY A 61 -10.82 6.32 10.40
N LEU A 62 -10.70 5.36 9.48
CA LEU A 62 -11.55 4.17 9.39
C LEU A 62 -11.05 2.97 10.22
N GLY A 63 -10.05 3.18 11.09
CA GLY A 63 -9.53 2.15 12.00
C GLY A 63 -8.41 1.28 11.43
N ILE A 64 -7.88 1.59 10.24
CA ILE A 64 -6.72 0.87 9.70
C ILE A 64 -5.43 1.29 10.41
N THR A 65 -4.63 0.31 10.82
CA THR A 65 -3.39 0.53 11.59
C THR A 65 -2.11 0.12 10.85
N GLN A 66 -2.23 -0.53 9.69
CA GLN A 66 -1.08 -1.00 8.91
C GLN A 66 -1.21 -0.53 7.46
N PHE A 67 -0.12 -0.03 6.88
CA PHE A 67 -0.10 0.53 5.52
C PHE A 67 1.08 -0.01 4.71
N HIS A 68 0.89 -0.15 3.40
CA HIS A 68 1.97 -0.38 2.45
C HIS A 68 1.94 0.69 1.37
N ALA A 69 2.90 1.61 1.43
CA ALA A 69 3.04 2.71 0.49
C ALA A 69 4.40 2.62 -0.21
N PRO A 70 4.49 2.98 -1.50
CA PRO A 70 5.75 2.93 -2.24
C PRO A 70 6.74 4.02 -1.79
N CYS A 71 6.24 5.18 -1.35
CA CYS A 71 7.04 6.36 -0.96
C CYS A 71 8.19 6.66 -1.95
N SER A 72 7.97 6.45 -3.24
CA SER A 72 9.03 6.48 -4.26
C SER A 72 8.94 7.71 -5.15
N ALA A 73 10.08 8.34 -5.43
CA ALA A 73 10.21 9.30 -6.52
C ALA A 73 10.72 8.60 -7.79
N SER A 74 10.30 9.12 -8.95
CA SER A 74 10.77 8.70 -10.26
C SER A 74 11.80 9.72 -10.76
N THR A 75 13.00 9.26 -11.08
CA THR A 75 14.06 10.11 -11.62
C THR A 75 14.46 9.59 -13.00
N PRO A 76 14.45 10.45 -14.05
CA PRO A 76 15.01 10.08 -15.34
C PRO A 76 16.47 9.66 -15.19
N VAL A 77 16.84 8.57 -15.84
CA VAL A 77 18.22 8.12 -15.95
C VAL A 77 18.66 8.37 -17.38
N GLY A 78 19.80 9.03 -17.54
CA GLY A 78 20.44 9.23 -18.83
C GLY A 78 21.76 8.47 -18.94
N GLY A 79 22.32 8.45 -20.14
CA GLY A 79 23.69 8.00 -20.40
C GLY A 79 23.80 6.60 -21.00
N ARG A 80 25.05 6.16 -21.17
CA ARG A 80 25.44 4.98 -21.97
C ARG A 80 24.81 3.65 -21.54
N TRP A 81 24.23 3.60 -20.34
CA TRP A 81 23.66 2.38 -19.77
C TRP A 81 22.18 2.20 -20.12
N VAL A 82 21.45 3.27 -20.48
CA VAL A 82 20.02 3.18 -20.82
C VAL A 82 19.82 2.66 -22.23
N GLY A 83 20.59 3.17 -23.20
CA GLY A 83 20.47 2.81 -24.62
C GLY A 83 20.54 1.30 -24.90
N PRO A 84 21.55 0.58 -24.41
CA PRO A 84 21.65 -0.86 -24.60
C PRO A 84 20.82 -1.69 -23.60
N GLY A 85 19.92 -1.07 -22.82
CA GLY A 85 19.00 -1.79 -21.92
C GLY A 85 19.60 -2.26 -20.58
N HIS A 86 20.79 -1.80 -20.20
CA HIS A 86 21.43 -2.17 -18.93
C HIS A 86 20.82 -1.42 -17.73
N ALA A 87 20.09 -0.33 -17.97
CA ALA A 87 19.39 0.44 -16.96
C ALA A 87 18.04 0.95 -17.49
N PRO A 88 17.01 1.07 -16.63
CA PRO A 88 15.75 1.66 -17.03
C PRO A 88 15.90 3.16 -17.28
N ALA A 89 15.12 3.70 -18.23
CA ALA A 89 15.06 5.14 -18.51
C ALA A 89 14.49 5.95 -17.33
N ILE A 90 13.72 5.30 -16.45
CA ILE A 90 13.22 5.88 -15.21
C ILE A 90 13.64 4.97 -14.06
N ARG A 91 14.38 5.53 -13.10
CA ARG A 91 14.65 4.88 -11.83
C ARG A 91 13.58 5.29 -10.83
N ARG A 92 12.99 4.31 -10.15
CA ARG A 92 12.16 4.55 -8.97
C ARG A 92 12.95 4.21 -7.72
N GLN A 93 12.98 5.13 -6.77
CA GLN A 93 13.64 4.93 -5.50
C GLN A 93 12.82 5.56 -4.38
N THR A 94 12.81 4.94 -3.20
CA THR A 94 12.19 5.54 -2.01
C THR A 94 12.81 6.91 -1.75
N ALA A 95 11.96 7.93 -1.68
CA ALA A 95 12.37 9.29 -1.43
C ALA A 95 12.37 9.57 0.08
N ALA A 96 13.46 10.18 0.56
CA ALA A 96 13.73 10.36 1.98
C ALA A 96 12.72 11.29 2.69
N ASP A 97 12.08 12.19 1.94
CA ASP A 97 11.07 13.14 2.39
C ASP A 97 9.65 12.53 2.44
N LEU A 98 9.34 11.59 1.54
CA LEU A 98 8.00 10.99 1.45
C LEU A 98 7.68 10.04 2.60
N VAL A 99 8.67 9.37 3.19
CA VAL A 99 8.45 8.46 4.34
C VAL A 99 8.08 9.25 5.61
N PRO A 100 8.82 10.30 6.04
CA PRO A 100 8.40 11.19 7.12
C PRO A 100 7.04 11.85 6.86
N ALA A 101 6.77 12.32 5.65
CA ALA A 101 5.49 12.94 5.30
C ALA A 101 4.31 11.94 5.47
N LEU A 102 4.50 10.68 5.04
CA LEU A 102 3.49 9.64 5.28
C LEU A 102 3.31 9.37 6.78
N ARG A 103 4.40 9.33 7.56
CA ARG A 103 4.31 9.15 9.01
C ARG A 103 3.56 10.30 9.69
N GLN A 104 3.77 11.54 9.26
CA GLN A 104 3.04 12.71 9.77
C GLN A 104 1.54 12.63 9.46
N ALA A 105 1.18 12.18 8.26
CA ALA A 105 -0.22 11.94 7.90
C ALA A 105 -0.89 10.80 8.73
N LEU A 106 -0.07 9.96 9.35
CA LEU A 106 -0.49 8.87 10.24
C LEU A 106 -0.31 9.21 11.72
N ALA A 107 0.13 10.41 12.09
CA ALA A 107 0.15 10.89 13.48
C ALA A 107 -1.28 11.15 13.96
#